data_AF-A0A962BVD8-F1
#
_entry.id   AF-A0A962BVD8-F1
#
_cell.length_a   1.000
_cell.length_b   1.000
_cell.length_c   1.000
_cell.angle_alpha   90.00
_cell.angle_beta   90.00
_cell.angle_gamma   90.00
#
_symmetry.space_group_name_H-M   'P 1'
#
loop_
_entity.id
_entity.type
_entity.pdbx_description
1 polymer ?
#
loop_
_entity_poly.entity_id
_entity_poly.type
_entity_poly.pdbx_seq_one_letter_code
_entity_poly.pdbx_strand_id
1 'polypeptide(L)'
;LMLDNQFANVGSGIQLCGVDTGHALIQRNRFEQVRDYGIHVADGSSGNRIEDNHFEGVSQTAIELQASSRNRVTGNHIADGRFGVSMSPRSGGFCETGGGLPTVFANDVSENEFIGLERGVRAGVGSRAEGPAWHNAITDNGFADNQNDVILLGDSSDTLIDGNRWDAYGERVEDYSYRAGYYQTSYGYYSR
;
A
#
# COMPACT_ATOMS: atom_id res chain seq x y z
N LEU A 1 -7.72 10.65 15.09
CA LEU A 1 -6.33 11.16 15.05
C LEU A 1 -5.47 10.19 15.82
N MET A 2 -4.37 9.72 15.25
CA MET A 2 -3.37 8.85 15.89
C MET A 2 -2.00 9.41 15.52
N LEU A 3 -1.40 10.15 16.44
CA LEU A 3 -0.20 10.95 16.17
C LEU A 3 0.92 10.56 17.13
N ASP A 4 2.15 10.49 16.63
CA ASP A 4 3.37 10.46 17.43
C ASP A 4 3.44 9.28 18.43
N ASN A 5 2.92 8.10 18.03
CA ASN A 5 2.96 6.87 18.83
C ASN A 5 4.10 5.93 18.38
N GLN A 6 4.52 5.04 19.28
CA GLN A 6 5.47 3.96 18.98
C GLN A 6 4.84 2.59 19.21
N PHE A 7 4.94 1.71 18.22
CA PHE A 7 4.49 0.33 18.26
C PHE A 7 5.69 -0.59 17.99
N ALA A 8 6.17 -1.27 19.03
CA ALA A 8 7.34 -2.15 18.92
C ALA A 8 7.00 -3.56 19.40
N ASN A 9 7.41 -4.59 18.66
CA ASN A 9 7.20 -6.01 19.01
C ASN A 9 5.72 -6.37 19.22
N VAL A 10 4.84 -5.86 18.37
CA VAL A 10 3.38 -6.11 18.43
C VAL A 10 2.90 -7.01 17.30
N GLY A 11 1.71 -7.59 17.48
CA GLY A 11 1.03 -8.35 16.43
C GLY A 11 0.65 -7.44 15.26
N SER A 12 -0.28 -6.52 15.50
CA SER A 12 -0.63 -5.45 14.57
C SER A 12 -0.54 -4.10 15.30
N GLY A 13 -0.26 -3.02 14.57
CA GLY A 13 -0.21 -1.67 15.12
C GLY A 13 -1.59 -1.04 15.20
N ILE A 14 -2.01 -0.37 14.14
CA ILE A 14 -3.29 0.35 14.07
C ILE A 14 -4.25 -0.37 13.12
N GLN A 15 -5.52 -0.48 13.51
CA GLN A 15 -6.58 -1.01 12.66
C GLN A 15 -7.73 -0.01 12.54
N LEU A 16 -8.11 0.30 11.30
CA LEU A 16 -9.33 1.03 10.93
C LEU A 16 -10.26 0.03 10.24
N CYS A 17 -11.34 -0.33 10.91
CA CYS A 17 -12.20 -1.45 10.53
C CYS A 17 -13.63 -0.95 10.34
N GLY A 18 -14.15 -1.00 9.11
CA GLY A 18 -15.54 -0.65 8.82
C GLY A 18 -15.76 0.78 8.34
N VAL A 19 -16.96 1.03 7.81
CA VAL A 19 -17.33 2.32 7.18
C VAL A 19 -17.29 3.51 8.12
N ASP A 20 -17.44 3.28 9.42
CA ASP A 20 -17.44 4.35 10.43
C ASP A 20 -16.02 4.79 10.85
N THR A 21 -14.99 4.17 10.27
CA THR A 21 -13.58 4.46 10.58
C THR A 21 -12.87 5.30 9.53
N GLY A 22 -13.64 5.92 8.62
CA GLY A 22 -13.10 6.81 7.59
C GLY A 22 -12.60 8.15 8.13
N HIS A 23 -11.87 8.87 7.28
CA HIS A 23 -11.33 10.20 7.56
C HIS A 23 -10.39 10.30 8.78
N ALA A 24 -9.78 9.18 9.17
CA ALA A 24 -8.74 9.19 10.18
C ALA A 24 -7.46 9.82 9.63
N LEU A 25 -6.72 10.51 10.51
CA LEU A 25 -5.33 10.92 10.29
C LEU A 25 -4.44 10.07 11.19
N ILE A 26 -3.53 9.32 10.57
CA ILE A 26 -2.48 8.52 11.20
C ILE A 26 -1.15 9.10 10.74
N GLN A 27 -0.44 9.79 11.63
CA GLN A 27 0.74 10.54 11.22
C GLN A 27 1.88 10.50 12.23
N ARG A 28 3.13 10.47 11.75
CA ARG A 28 4.36 10.47 12.55
C ARG A 28 4.43 9.35 13.61
N ASN A 29 3.81 8.20 13.34
CA ASN A 29 3.94 7.04 14.19
C ASN A 29 5.15 6.21 13.76
N ARG A 30 5.71 5.45 14.71
CA ARG A 30 6.83 4.54 14.49
C ARG A 30 6.39 3.10 14.73
N PHE A 31 6.68 2.22 13.78
CA PHE A 31 6.36 0.80 13.83
C PHE A 31 7.64 -0.02 13.67
N GLU A 32 7.99 -0.79 14.68
CA GLU A 32 9.22 -1.58 14.73
C GLU A 32 8.90 -3.05 15.00
N GLN A 33 9.39 -3.95 14.16
CA GLN A 33 9.25 -5.41 14.38
C GLN A 33 7.79 -5.84 14.56
N VAL A 34 6.90 -5.30 13.72
CA VAL A 34 5.47 -5.67 13.72
C VAL A 34 5.28 -6.98 12.96
N ARG A 35 4.54 -7.93 13.55
CA ARG A 35 4.40 -9.28 12.98
C ARG A 35 3.47 -9.34 11.77
N ASP A 36 2.30 -8.70 11.87
CA ASP A 36 1.27 -8.75 10.83
C ASP A 36 1.21 -7.40 10.08
N TYR A 37 0.39 -6.47 10.58
CA TYR A 37 0.13 -5.21 9.91
C TYR A 37 0.59 -4.03 10.75
N GLY A 38 1.39 -3.14 10.17
CA GLY A 38 1.67 -1.85 10.80
C GLY A 38 0.38 -1.03 10.92
N ILE A 39 -0.26 -0.77 9.78
CA ILE A 39 -1.59 -0.17 9.68
C ILE A 39 -2.47 -1.05 8.79
N HIS A 40 -3.67 -1.40 9.25
CA HIS A 40 -4.67 -2.15 8.48
C HIS A 40 -5.95 -1.32 8.33
N VAL A 41 -6.24 -0.89 7.10
CA VAL A 41 -7.48 -0.19 6.73
C VAL A 41 -8.38 -1.17 6.00
N ALA A 42 -9.55 -1.47 6.56
CA ALA A 42 -10.38 -2.59 6.15
C ALA A 42 -11.86 -2.24 5.97
N ASP A 43 -12.52 -3.03 5.11
CA ASP A 43 -13.98 -3.17 4.99
C ASP A 43 -14.74 -1.84 4.87
N GLY A 44 -14.54 -1.16 3.76
CA GLY A 44 -15.23 0.09 3.44
C GLY A 44 -14.70 1.33 4.15
N SER A 45 -13.70 1.19 5.04
CA SER A 45 -12.99 2.34 5.60
C SER A 45 -12.37 3.17 4.47
N SER A 46 -12.59 4.48 4.50
CA SER A 46 -12.27 5.35 3.36
C SER A 46 -11.90 6.78 3.76
N GLY A 47 -11.20 7.48 2.87
CA GLY A 47 -10.85 8.89 3.10
C GLY A 47 -9.77 9.10 4.17
N ASN A 48 -9.05 8.05 4.57
CA ASN A 48 -8.02 8.13 5.59
C ASN A 48 -6.71 8.71 5.03
N ARG A 49 -5.96 9.37 5.90
CA ARG A 49 -4.65 9.97 5.61
C ARG A 49 -3.60 9.28 6.49
N ILE A 50 -2.66 8.61 5.84
CA ILE A 50 -1.55 7.89 6.47
C ILE A 50 -0.26 8.60 6.04
N GLU A 51 0.28 9.43 6.93
CA GLU A 51 1.27 10.45 6.56
C GLU A 51 2.53 10.37 7.42
N ASP A 52 3.72 10.49 6.82
CA ASP A 52 4.98 10.67 7.55
C ASP A 52 5.24 9.61 8.65
N ASN A 53 4.76 8.38 8.48
CA ASN A 53 5.01 7.30 9.42
C ASN A 53 6.28 6.54 9.04
N HIS A 54 6.91 5.92 10.04
CA HIS A 54 8.14 5.16 9.87
C HIS A 54 7.91 3.69 10.23
N PHE A 55 8.22 2.80 9.31
CA PHE A 55 8.07 1.35 9.46
C PHE A 55 9.41 0.67 9.22
N GLU A 56 9.82 -0.17 10.18
CA GLU A 56 11.06 -0.93 10.12
C GLU A 56 10.80 -2.36 10.63
N GLY A 57 11.16 -3.38 9.84
CA GLY A 57 11.03 -4.76 10.30
C GLY A 57 9.61 -5.32 10.30
N VAL A 58 8.70 -4.85 9.43
CA VAL A 58 7.33 -5.37 9.38
C VAL A 58 7.27 -6.67 8.59
N SER A 59 6.86 -7.76 9.25
CA SER A 59 7.01 -9.11 8.73
C SER A 59 5.97 -9.52 7.67
N GLN A 60 4.75 -8.96 7.69
CA GLN A 60 3.77 -9.16 6.59
C GLN A 60 3.59 -7.90 5.75
N THR A 61 2.86 -6.88 6.22
CA THR A 61 2.60 -5.68 5.41
C THR A 61 2.66 -4.44 6.28
N ALA A 62 3.48 -3.45 5.91
CA ALA A 62 3.53 -2.19 6.67
C ALA A 62 2.18 -1.47 6.64
N ILE A 63 1.58 -1.31 5.45
CA ILE A 63 0.26 -0.71 5.28
C ILE A 63 -0.61 -1.58 4.37
N GLU A 64 -1.68 -2.14 4.94
CA GLU A 64 -2.68 -2.92 4.20
C GLU A 64 -3.93 -2.08 3.99
N LEU A 65 -4.28 -1.84 2.72
CA LEU A 65 -5.53 -1.24 2.27
C LEU A 65 -6.42 -2.36 1.71
N GLN A 66 -7.24 -2.95 2.57
CA GLN A 66 -8.08 -4.09 2.22
C GLN A 66 -9.54 -3.67 2.06
N ALA A 67 -10.18 -4.01 0.93
CA ALA A 67 -11.58 -3.68 0.68
C ALA A 67 -11.94 -2.21 1.00
N SER A 68 -11.01 -1.28 0.72
CA SER A 68 -11.04 0.10 1.16
C SER A 68 -10.82 1.08 0.01
N SER A 69 -11.18 2.35 0.21
CA SER A 69 -11.13 3.31 -0.91
C SER A 69 -10.74 4.72 -0.51
N ARG A 70 -10.23 5.50 -1.47
CA ARG A 70 -9.96 6.93 -1.30
C ARG A 70 -9.04 7.25 -0.11
N ASN A 71 -8.13 6.34 0.23
CA ASN A 71 -7.13 6.58 1.25
C ASN A 71 -5.87 7.18 0.59
N ARG A 72 -5.21 8.09 1.31
CA ARG A 72 -3.93 8.67 0.90
C ARG A 72 -2.83 8.16 1.82
N VAL A 73 -1.83 7.52 1.23
CA VAL A 73 -0.61 7.03 1.89
C VAL A 73 0.54 7.84 1.33
N THR A 74 1.07 8.77 2.13
CA THR A 74 2.06 9.73 1.63
C THR A 74 3.17 10.07 2.61
N GLY A 75 4.38 10.34 2.11
CA GLY A 75 5.52 10.72 2.94
C GLY A 75 6.02 9.63 3.89
N ASN A 76 5.56 8.38 3.76
CA ASN A 76 5.95 7.32 4.69
C ASN A 76 7.30 6.72 4.29
N HIS A 77 8.07 6.34 5.30
CA HIS A 77 9.33 5.61 5.13
C HIS A 77 9.11 4.15 5.56
N ILE A 78 9.32 3.21 4.64
CA ILE A 78 9.00 1.80 4.84
C ILE A 78 10.21 0.94 4.44
N ALA A 79 10.81 0.29 5.44
CA ALA A 79 12.05 -0.45 5.28
C ALA A 79 12.02 -1.86 5.88
N ASP A 80 12.86 -2.74 5.33
CA ASP A 80 13.23 -4.04 5.88
C ASP A 80 12.03 -4.92 6.25
N GLY A 81 11.24 -5.30 5.25
CA GLY A 81 9.98 -6.00 5.46
C GLY A 81 9.54 -6.77 4.23
N ARG A 82 8.37 -7.39 4.34
CA ARG A 82 7.84 -8.20 3.26
C ARG A 82 7.11 -7.35 2.22
N PHE A 83 5.99 -6.75 2.61
CA PHE A 83 5.25 -5.82 1.76
C PHE A 83 5.28 -4.41 2.34
N GLY A 84 5.53 -3.41 1.51
CA GLY A 84 5.41 -2.01 1.90
C GLY A 84 3.93 -1.61 1.99
N VAL A 85 3.31 -1.41 0.83
CA VAL A 85 1.86 -1.16 0.73
C VAL A 85 1.20 -2.26 -0.08
N SER A 86 0.08 -2.79 0.42
CA SER A 86 -0.75 -3.73 -0.34
C SER A 86 -2.18 -3.21 -0.41
N MET A 87 -2.69 -3.13 -1.64
CA MET A 87 -4.07 -2.76 -1.96
C MET A 87 -4.81 -4.02 -2.38
N SER A 88 -5.55 -4.64 -1.45
CA SER A 88 -6.20 -5.93 -1.66
C SER A 88 -7.72 -5.80 -1.70
N PRO A 89 -8.39 -6.31 -2.74
CA PRO A 89 -9.83 -6.53 -2.67
C PRO A 89 -10.08 -7.74 -1.76
N ARG A 90 -11.25 -7.80 -1.14
CA ARG A 90 -11.64 -8.93 -0.27
C ARG A 90 -13.14 -9.13 -0.23
N SER A 91 -13.56 -10.35 -0.52
CA SER A 91 -14.93 -10.80 -0.29
C SER A 91 -15.15 -11.21 1.17
N GLY A 92 -16.34 -10.93 1.71
CA GLY A 92 -16.73 -11.40 3.06
C GLY A 92 -16.02 -10.70 4.20
N GLY A 93 -16.27 -9.39 4.33
CA GLY A 93 -15.69 -8.53 5.38
C GLY A 93 -15.83 -9.10 6.79
N PHE A 94 -14.90 -8.71 7.65
CA PHE A 94 -14.75 -9.19 9.02
C PHE A 94 -15.02 -8.10 10.07
N CYS A 95 -15.14 -6.84 9.65
CA CYS A 95 -15.54 -5.73 10.50
C CYS A 95 -17.05 -5.79 10.81
N GLU A 96 -17.43 -5.35 12.01
CA GLU A 96 -18.83 -5.30 12.43
C GLU A 96 -19.69 -4.38 11.55
N THR A 97 -19.09 -3.29 11.05
CA THR A 97 -19.69 -2.39 10.07
C THR A 97 -18.89 -2.42 8.76
N GLY A 98 -19.54 -2.11 7.64
CA GLY A 98 -18.85 -2.04 6.33
C GLY A 98 -18.78 -3.33 5.53
N GLY A 99 -19.77 -4.22 5.70
CA GLY A 99 -19.93 -5.52 5.01
C GLY A 99 -19.18 -5.60 3.68
N GLY A 100 -18.19 -6.50 3.64
CA GLY A 100 -17.08 -6.52 2.67
C GLY A 100 -17.47 -6.18 1.24
N LEU A 101 -17.37 -4.89 0.91
CA LEU A 101 -17.33 -4.46 -0.48
C LEU A 101 -16.04 -5.03 -1.07
N PRO A 102 -16.11 -5.89 -2.09
CA PRO A 102 -14.96 -6.66 -2.56
C PRO A 102 -14.00 -5.82 -3.41
N THR A 103 -13.92 -4.52 -3.17
CA THR A 103 -13.23 -3.57 -4.05
C THR A 103 -12.22 -2.77 -3.26
N VAL A 104 -11.03 -2.63 -3.82
CA VAL A 104 -10.03 -1.65 -3.36
C VAL A 104 -9.77 -0.65 -4.47
N PHE A 105 -10.08 0.62 -4.24
CA PHE A 105 -10.09 1.59 -5.34
C PHE A 105 -9.83 3.03 -4.95
N ALA A 106 -9.35 3.81 -5.92
CA ALA A 106 -9.09 5.24 -5.73
C ALA A 106 -8.15 5.54 -4.55
N ASN A 107 -7.28 4.60 -4.18
CA ASN A 107 -6.25 4.87 -3.18
C ASN A 107 -5.04 5.50 -3.85
N ASP A 108 -4.39 6.40 -3.14
CA ASP A 108 -3.25 7.19 -3.59
C ASP A 108 -2.05 6.84 -2.72
N VAL A 109 -1.06 6.16 -3.30
CA VAL A 109 0.22 5.83 -2.68
C VAL A 109 1.27 6.71 -3.34
N SER A 110 1.62 7.81 -2.69
CA SER A 110 2.50 8.82 -3.29
C SER A 110 3.55 9.39 -2.36
N GLU A 111 4.71 9.75 -2.91
CA GLU A 111 5.79 10.40 -2.13
C GLU A 111 6.29 9.54 -0.95
N ASN A 112 6.23 8.22 -1.05
CA ASN A 112 6.77 7.30 -0.02
C ASN A 112 8.15 6.78 -0.42
N GLU A 113 8.91 6.33 0.58
CA GLU A 113 10.19 5.62 0.39
C GLU A 113 10.04 4.14 0.76
N PHE A 114 10.39 3.27 -0.18
CA PHE A 114 10.33 1.80 -0.06
C PHE A 114 11.72 1.21 -0.23
N ILE A 115 12.29 0.66 0.85
CA ILE A 115 13.69 0.25 0.90
C ILE A 115 13.84 -1.19 1.40
N GLY A 116 14.56 -2.04 0.65
CA GLY A 116 14.96 -3.37 1.15
C GLY A 116 13.79 -4.35 1.35
N LEU A 117 12.69 -4.19 0.62
CA LEU A 117 11.48 -5.00 0.77
C LEU A 117 11.50 -6.24 -0.16
N GLU A 118 10.76 -7.29 0.22
CA GLU A 118 10.40 -8.34 -0.77
C GLU A 118 9.57 -7.69 -1.89
N ARG A 119 8.59 -6.87 -1.53
CA ARG A 119 7.72 -6.16 -2.48
C ARG A 119 7.38 -4.75 -1.98
N GLY A 120 7.64 -3.74 -2.79
CA GLY A 120 7.33 -2.34 -2.46
C GLY A 120 5.82 -2.09 -2.38
N VAL A 121 5.15 -2.03 -3.53
CA VAL A 121 3.70 -1.83 -3.63
C VAL A 121 3.04 -2.96 -4.42
N ARG A 122 1.93 -3.50 -3.90
CA ARG A 122 1.09 -4.48 -4.60
C ARG A 122 -0.33 -3.96 -4.79
N ALA A 123 -0.87 -4.13 -5.99
CA ALA A 123 -2.30 -3.94 -6.27
C ALA A 123 -2.96 -5.24 -6.74
N GLY A 124 -4.04 -5.65 -6.06
CA GLY A 124 -4.78 -6.88 -6.32
C GLY A 124 -4.30 -8.08 -5.51
N VAL A 125 -5.00 -9.20 -5.67
CA VAL A 125 -4.70 -10.52 -5.09
C VAL A 125 -4.66 -11.65 -6.13
N GLY A 126 -4.87 -11.33 -7.40
CA GLY A 126 -4.84 -12.28 -8.52
C GLY A 126 -6.12 -13.12 -8.65
N SER A 127 -7.18 -12.80 -7.90
CA SER A 127 -8.44 -13.55 -7.90
C SER A 127 -9.62 -12.62 -8.17
N ARG A 128 -10.30 -12.85 -9.30
CA ARG A 128 -11.53 -12.11 -9.63
C ARG A 128 -12.69 -12.38 -8.66
N ALA A 129 -12.63 -13.48 -7.92
CA ALA A 129 -13.65 -13.80 -6.91
C ALA A 129 -13.58 -12.86 -5.70
N GLU A 130 -12.40 -12.33 -5.39
CA GLU A 130 -12.21 -11.38 -4.28
C GLU A 130 -12.59 -9.95 -4.66
N GLY A 131 -12.79 -9.70 -5.96
CA GLY A 131 -13.20 -8.45 -6.58
C GLY A 131 -12.01 -7.60 -7.09
N PRO A 132 -12.27 -6.40 -7.63
CA PRO A 132 -11.26 -5.64 -8.36
C PRO A 132 -10.40 -4.71 -7.48
N ALA A 133 -9.13 -4.57 -7.87
CA ALA A 133 -8.26 -3.47 -7.48
C ALA A 133 -8.17 -2.45 -8.62
N TRP A 134 -8.81 -1.27 -8.50
CA TRP A 134 -8.95 -0.39 -9.67
C TRP A 134 -8.83 1.10 -9.35
N HIS A 135 -8.38 1.89 -10.34
CA HIS A 135 -8.21 3.33 -10.20
C HIS A 135 -7.31 3.75 -9.04
N ASN A 136 -6.34 2.93 -8.67
CA ASN A 136 -5.35 3.32 -7.66
C ASN A 136 -4.21 4.11 -8.32
N ALA A 137 -3.48 4.88 -7.53
CA ALA A 137 -2.31 5.63 -7.98
C ALA A 137 -1.08 5.23 -7.16
N ILE A 138 0.03 5.03 -7.85
CA ILE A 138 1.35 4.77 -7.28
C ILE A 138 2.28 5.80 -7.92
N THR A 139 2.43 6.96 -7.31
CA THR A 139 3.13 8.09 -7.95
C THR A 139 4.22 8.73 -7.09
N ASP A 140 5.28 9.22 -7.71
CA ASP A 140 6.33 9.99 -7.03
C ASP A 140 6.99 9.28 -5.83
N ASN A 141 6.94 7.94 -5.77
CA ASN A 141 7.58 7.17 -4.72
C ASN A 141 9.05 6.90 -5.06
N GLY A 142 9.89 6.75 -4.04
CA GLY A 142 11.25 6.25 -4.15
C GLY A 142 11.31 4.76 -3.83
N PHE A 143 11.83 3.97 -4.76
CA PHE A 143 12.06 2.54 -4.56
C PHE A 143 13.57 2.25 -4.64
N ALA A 144 14.11 1.57 -3.63
CA ALA A 144 15.51 1.20 -3.58
C ALA A 144 15.68 -0.21 -2.97
N ASP A 145 16.55 -1.02 -3.57
CA ASP A 145 16.96 -2.32 -3.04
C ASP A 145 15.81 -3.31 -2.71
N ASN A 146 14.63 -3.14 -3.31
CA ASN A 146 13.55 -4.12 -3.20
C ASN A 146 13.76 -5.27 -4.20
N GLN A 147 13.22 -6.45 -3.91
CA GLN A 147 13.22 -7.55 -4.90
C GLN A 147 12.28 -7.21 -6.06
N ASN A 148 11.08 -6.71 -5.73
CA ASN A 148 10.12 -6.15 -6.67
C ASN A 148 9.63 -4.79 -6.16
N ASP A 149 9.68 -3.77 -7.00
CA ASP A 149 9.23 -2.44 -6.57
C ASP A 149 7.70 -2.32 -6.64
N VAL A 150 7.08 -2.61 -7.79
CA VAL A 150 5.61 -2.64 -7.95
C VAL A 150 5.11 -3.91 -8.62
N ILE A 151 4.00 -4.46 -8.11
CA ILE A 151 3.32 -5.63 -8.70
C ILE A 151 1.83 -5.33 -8.88
N LEU A 152 1.34 -5.50 -10.11
CA LEU A 152 -0.08 -5.46 -10.46
C LEU A 152 -0.57 -6.88 -10.76
N LEU A 153 -1.55 -7.37 -10.02
CA LEU A 153 -2.10 -8.71 -10.22
C LEU A 153 -3.31 -8.72 -11.18
N GLY A 154 -3.77 -9.90 -11.60
CA GLY A 154 -4.76 -10.06 -12.69
C GLY A 154 -6.18 -9.56 -12.42
N ASP A 155 -6.46 -9.15 -11.19
CA ASP A 155 -7.65 -8.44 -10.73
C ASP A 155 -7.42 -6.92 -10.57
N SER A 156 -6.20 -6.45 -10.85
CA SER A 156 -5.87 -5.04 -10.96
C SER A 156 -6.25 -4.48 -12.34
N SER A 157 -6.66 -3.23 -12.39
CA SER A 157 -6.88 -2.48 -13.63
C SER A 157 -6.83 -0.97 -13.40
N ASP A 158 -6.52 -0.20 -14.44
CA ASP A 158 -6.52 1.28 -14.41
C ASP A 158 -5.74 1.87 -13.22
N THR A 159 -4.63 1.23 -12.83
CA THR A 159 -3.71 1.78 -11.84
C THR A 159 -2.74 2.72 -12.53
N LEU A 160 -2.66 3.97 -12.05
CA LEU A 160 -1.70 4.96 -12.53
C LEU A 160 -0.34 4.72 -11.86
N ILE A 161 0.71 4.60 -12.67
CA ILE A 161 2.09 4.54 -12.19
C ILE A 161 2.91 5.59 -12.94
N ASP A 162 3.34 6.62 -12.21
CA ASP A 162 4.01 7.80 -12.78
C ASP A 162 4.97 8.45 -11.78
N GLY A 163 6.00 9.16 -12.25
CA GLY A 163 6.90 9.95 -11.40
C GLY A 163 7.78 9.20 -10.38
N ASN A 164 7.65 7.88 -10.26
CA ASN A 164 8.43 7.10 -9.29
C ASN A 164 9.93 7.04 -9.66
N ARG A 165 10.80 7.12 -8.66
CA ARG A 165 12.25 6.92 -8.75
C ARG A 165 12.59 5.45 -8.45
N TRP A 166 13.45 4.86 -9.28
CA TRP A 166 13.84 3.46 -9.20
C TRP A 166 15.35 3.33 -9.10
N ASP A 167 15.86 3.08 -7.90
CA ASP A 167 17.26 2.78 -7.66
C ASP A 167 17.41 1.25 -7.64
N ALA A 168 17.38 0.62 -8.82
CA ALA A 168 17.21 -0.83 -8.91
C ALA A 168 18.47 -1.62 -9.28
N TYR A 169 18.66 -2.71 -8.52
CA TYR A 169 19.19 -4.01 -8.95
C TYR A 169 18.06 -5.06 -9.19
N GLY A 170 16.78 -4.74 -8.95
CA GLY A 170 15.61 -5.65 -9.05
C GLY A 170 14.60 -5.32 -10.17
N GLU A 171 13.46 -6.04 -10.21
CA GLU A 171 12.38 -5.79 -11.19
C GLU A 171 11.50 -4.61 -10.75
N ARG A 172 11.46 -3.57 -11.58
CA ARG A 172 10.76 -2.32 -11.28
C ARG A 172 9.24 -2.49 -11.26
N VAL A 173 8.68 -3.13 -12.28
CA VAL A 173 7.24 -3.36 -12.36
C VAL A 173 6.97 -4.73 -12.96
N GLU A 174 6.24 -5.55 -12.22
CA GLU A 174 5.60 -6.76 -12.74
C GLU A 174 4.10 -6.50 -12.97
N ASP A 175 3.64 -6.72 -14.20
CA ASP A 175 2.25 -6.46 -14.59
C ASP A 175 1.56 -7.71 -15.12
N TYR A 176 0.60 -8.22 -14.35
CA TYR A 176 -0.30 -9.31 -14.72
C TYR A 176 -1.74 -8.82 -14.91
N SER A 177 -1.99 -7.51 -14.90
CA SER A 177 -3.31 -6.89 -14.90
C SER A 177 -4.10 -7.13 -16.18
N TYR A 178 -5.43 -7.07 -16.08
CA TYR A 178 -6.34 -7.37 -17.21
C TYR A 178 -6.35 -6.27 -18.29
N ARG A 179 -5.85 -5.08 -17.96
CA ARG A 179 -5.56 -3.99 -18.89
C ARG A 179 -4.27 -3.34 -18.41
N ALA A 180 -3.25 -3.37 -19.27
CA ALA A 180 -1.95 -2.76 -18.99
C ALA A 180 -2.14 -1.40 -18.30
N GLY A 181 -1.53 -1.23 -17.13
CA GLY A 181 -1.48 0.06 -16.47
C GLY A 181 -0.98 1.12 -17.46
N TYR A 182 -1.47 2.35 -17.34
CA TYR A 182 -0.87 3.46 -18.10
C TYR A 182 0.46 3.81 -17.43
N TYR A 183 1.55 3.32 -17.99
CA TYR A 183 2.91 3.63 -17.55
C TYR A 183 3.40 4.90 -18.25
N GLN A 184 3.66 5.95 -17.48
CA GLN A 184 4.58 7.00 -17.92
C GLN A 184 5.85 6.88 -17.08
N THR A 185 6.91 6.39 -17.71
CA THR A 185 8.24 6.42 -17.10
C THR A 185 8.85 7.79 -17.38
N SER A 186 8.98 8.63 -16.35
CA SER A 186 9.90 9.77 -16.41
C SER A 186 11.33 9.22 -16.52
N TYR A 187 11.92 9.34 -17.70
CA TYR A 187 13.33 9.03 -17.95
C TYR A 187 14.24 9.90 -17.07
N GLY A 188 14.77 9.30 -15.99
CA GLY A 188 15.93 9.83 -15.28
C GLY A 188 17.20 9.48 -16.05
N TYR A 189 17.85 10.49 -16.61
CA TYR A 189 19.13 10.38 -17.31
C TYR A 189 20.21 9.81 -16.37
N TYR A 190 20.78 8.64 -16.70
CA TYR A 190 22.10 8.28 -16.21
C TYR A 190 23.14 9.07 -17.02
N SER A 191 23.71 10.12 -16.43
CA SER A 191 24.98 10.69 -16.89
C SER A 191 26.13 10.15 -16.04
N ARG A 192 26.86 9.19 -16.63
CA ARG A 192 28.19 8.65 -16.34
C ARG A 192 28.44 7.96 -15.00
#